data_AF-A0A925Z5X0-F1
#
_entry.id   AF-A0A925Z5X0-F1
#
_cell.length_a   1.000
_cell.length_b   1.000
_cell.length_c   1.000
_cell.angle_alpha   90.00
_cell.angle_beta   90.00
_cell.angle_gamma   90.00
#
_symmetry.space_group_name_H-M   'P 1'
#
loop_
_entity.id
_entity.type
_entity.pdbx_description
1 polymer ?
#
loop_
_entity_poly.entity_id
_entity_poly.type
_entity_poly.pdbx_seq_one_letter_code
_entity_poly.pdbx_strand_id
1 'polypeptide(L)'
;MKFAPIIFTWLIVLTFQKTLAQTFVHPGVPFTRTDLEQLKVNIKNEPWKSAYELLASNRCASLNYVMQGPFQSVTRSPHLNNRKWLDDMQAIHHLTIMWIFNGNDEYAKKATNILDAWATTNTHWGGDEAILDIGDAVQFYATAADILKSTYSGWTAANTAHVTNYFANVLWPTLDIPNPVRGANQGADAIKAGMGIAAFLDDKIKFNQALSALRNDPAGGLENTLSNGQVGDSGRDEGHTAGQIWNLVWAAEVAWKQGIDVFSDLDNRLHSAGELYSRYNIDITGIKFIRFGNPYACYLDGFGWRGGARRKSPMYNIIHNAYAIRKGIPTPFTDKLSELTGENKDSFLFRKTSDNSGAKPQPPLVHPKTKAVRKLSAADIGNTAVPGKTNFINGTWSISGSGKIAVPALEADAFHFAYKKISGDAAIIARVISQGTDIGSGAGVMIRETLSPDAKFAGVFIEPAYGAKTTWRGADAFCKTDISWDIKTQTPRNYEEHKGLMAPYWLKLERIKNRVSMYHSLDSVNWTCIENVEIPLTRTVYIGLCVSSQDSKVLNTSSFAKVAITGG
;
A
#
# COMPACT_ATOMS: atom_id res chain seq x y z
N MET A 1 10.40 -46.91 60.49
CA MET A 1 9.91 -46.55 59.16
C MET A 1 10.82 -45.46 58.60
N LYS A 2 11.61 -45.75 57.56
CA LYS A 2 12.48 -44.78 56.89
C LYS A 2 11.88 -44.49 55.51
N PHE A 3 11.53 -43.24 55.25
CA PHE A 3 10.98 -42.78 53.97
C PHE A 3 12.11 -42.54 52.97
N ALA A 4 11.97 -43.07 51.75
CA ALA A 4 12.84 -42.79 50.61
C ALA A 4 12.23 -41.66 49.76
N PRO A 5 13.03 -40.72 49.19
CA PRO A 5 12.50 -39.66 48.35
C PRO A 5 12.35 -40.15 46.90
N ILE A 6 11.18 -39.87 46.31
CA ILE A 6 10.88 -40.10 44.89
C ILE A 6 11.38 -38.87 44.11
N ILE A 7 12.31 -39.07 43.19
CA ILE A 7 12.78 -38.05 42.25
C ILE A 7 11.91 -38.13 40.99
N PHE A 8 11.09 -37.11 40.75
CA PHE A 8 10.38 -36.94 39.48
C PHE A 8 11.32 -36.33 38.45
N THR A 9 11.62 -37.09 37.40
CA THR A 9 12.42 -36.61 36.26
C THR A 9 11.45 -36.06 35.21
N TRP A 10 11.48 -34.75 34.96
CA TRP A 10 10.70 -34.12 33.90
C TRP A 10 11.38 -34.36 32.54
N LEU A 11 10.74 -35.17 31.68
CA LEU A 11 11.13 -35.30 30.28
C LEU A 11 10.64 -34.07 29.50
N ILE A 12 11.56 -33.19 29.13
CA ILE A 12 11.30 -32.10 28.18
C ILE A 12 11.32 -32.71 26.77
N VAL A 13 10.14 -32.86 26.17
CA VAL A 13 10.00 -33.20 24.74
C VAL A 13 10.20 -31.91 23.94
N LEU A 14 11.42 -31.71 23.42
CA LEU A 14 11.71 -30.67 22.43
C LEU A 14 11.11 -31.09 21.07
N THR A 15 9.92 -30.60 20.74
CA THR A 15 9.39 -30.70 19.39
C THR A 15 10.13 -29.72 18.48
N PHE A 16 11.08 -30.22 17.67
CA PHE A 16 11.62 -29.46 16.56
C PHE A 16 10.53 -29.28 15.49
N GLN A 17 9.90 -28.10 15.44
CA GLN A 17 9.17 -27.69 14.24
C GLN A 17 10.21 -27.51 13.12
N LYS A 18 10.28 -28.46 12.19
CA LYS A 18 10.94 -28.22 10.90
C LYS A 18 10.19 -27.07 10.23
N THR A 19 10.81 -25.89 10.17
CA THR A 19 10.39 -24.82 9.28
C THR A 19 10.60 -25.31 7.85
N LEU A 20 9.56 -25.84 7.22
CA LEU A 20 9.57 -26.08 5.78
C LEU A 20 9.76 -24.72 5.09
N ALA A 21 10.76 -24.62 4.22
CA ALA A 21 10.91 -23.48 3.32
C ALA A 21 9.61 -23.33 2.51
N GLN A 22 9.17 -22.10 2.25
CA GLN A 22 8.05 -21.87 1.36
C GLN A 22 8.51 -22.28 -0.05
N THR A 23 7.86 -23.27 -0.63
CA THR A 23 8.09 -23.65 -2.03
C THR A 23 7.19 -22.78 -2.90
N PHE A 24 7.79 -21.97 -3.78
CA PHE A 24 7.03 -21.16 -4.72
C PHE A 24 6.44 -22.03 -5.83
N VAL A 25 5.24 -21.65 -6.27
CA VAL A 25 4.50 -22.32 -7.35
C VAL A 25 4.81 -21.62 -8.67
N HIS A 26 5.21 -22.42 -9.67
CA HIS A 26 5.56 -21.94 -11.00
C HIS A 26 4.89 -22.76 -12.13
N PRO A 27 4.25 -22.10 -13.12
CA PRO A 27 3.95 -20.68 -13.10
C PRO A 27 2.97 -20.35 -11.96
N GLY A 28 3.06 -19.13 -11.43
CA GLY A 28 2.27 -18.60 -10.33
C GLY A 28 2.16 -17.07 -10.35
N VAL A 29 2.58 -16.40 -11.44
CA VAL A 29 2.49 -14.94 -11.62
C VAL A 29 1.59 -14.59 -12.81
N PRO A 30 0.30 -14.27 -12.58
CA PRO A 30 -0.55 -14.88 -11.59
C PRO A 30 -1.24 -16.16 -12.14
N PHE A 31 -0.68 -16.83 -13.14
CA PHE A 31 -1.30 -18.02 -13.76
C PHE A 31 -0.59 -19.31 -13.37
N THR A 32 -1.36 -20.35 -13.04
CA THR A 32 -0.87 -21.73 -12.92
C THR A 32 -0.99 -22.47 -14.26
N ARG A 33 -0.37 -23.66 -14.37
CA ARG A 33 -0.57 -24.54 -15.55
C ARG A 33 -2.04 -24.82 -15.81
N THR A 34 -2.79 -25.14 -14.75
CA THR A 34 -4.23 -25.40 -14.84
C THR A 34 -5.00 -24.19 -15.35
N ASP A 35 -4.63 -22.97 -14.94
CA ASP A 35 -5.26 -21.75 -15.47
C ASP A 35 -5.04 -21.62 -16.98
N LEU A 36 -3.79 -21.82 -17.43
CA LEU A 36 -3.43 -21.72 -18.85
C LEU A 36 -4.09 -22.79 -19.71
N GLU A 37 -4.20 -24.02 -19.21
CA GLU A 37 -4.89 -25.12 -19.87
C GLU A 37 -6.40 -24.84 -20.02
N GLN A 38 -7.05 -24.33 -18.97
CA GLN A 38 -8.45 -23.93 -19.03
C GLN A 38 -8.68 -22.83 -20.07
N LEU A 39 -7.81 -21.82 -20.12
CA LEU A 39 -7.91 -20.77 -21.14
C LEU A 39 -7.77 -21.35 -22.54
N LYS A 40 -6.76 -22.21 -22.76
CA LYS A 40 -6.50 -22.84 -24.06
C LYS A 40 -7.69 -23.67 -24.58
N VAL A 41 -8.42 -24.34 -23.70
CA VAL A 41 -9.63 -25.08 -24.10
C VAL A 41 -10.77 -24.12 -24.46
N ASN A 42 -10.88 -22.99 -23.74
CA ASN A 42 -12.01 -22.07 -23.88
C ASN A 42 -11.89 -21.05 -25.02
N ILE A 43 -10.69 -20.78 -25.57
CA ILE A 43 -10.51 -19.77 -26.65
C ILE A 43 -11.31 -20.05 -27.94
N LYS A 44 -11.99 -21.20 -28.05
CA LYS A 44 -12.89 -21.54 -29.16
C LYS A 44 -14.36 -21.19 -28.88
N ASN A 45 -14.69 -20.82 -27.64
CA ASN A 45 -16.05 -20.55 -27.16
C ASN A 45 -16.20 -19.06 -26.82
N GLU A 46 -17.39 -18.50 -26.99
CA GLU A 46 -17.66 -17.14 -26.52
C GLU A 46 -17.77 -17.10 -24.98
N PRO A 47 -17.33 -16.01 -24.32
CA PRO A 47 -16.75 -14.79 -24.91
C PRO A 47 -15.22 -14.84 -25.16
N TRP A 48 -14.54 -15.95 -24.87
CA TRP A 48 -13.08 -16.05 -25.04
C TRP A 48 -12.66 -15.96 -26.51
N LYS A 49 -13.45 -16.52 -27.43
CA LYS A 49 -13.14 -16.55 -28.87
C LYS A 49 -12.95 -15.14 -29.44
N SER A 50 -13.95 -14.27 -29.32
CA SER A 50 -13.86 -12.90 -29.82
C SER A 50 -12.70 -12.13 -29.17
N ALA A 51 -12.43 -12.34 -27.88
CA ALA A 51 -11.32 -11.69 -27.18
C ALA A 51 -9.94 -12.22 -27.61
N TYR A 52 -9.84 -13.53 -27.88
CA TYR A 52 -8.64 -14.16 -28.44
C TYR A 52 -8.34 -13.62 -29.84
N GLU A 53 -9.35 -13.40 -30.68
CA GLU A 53 -9.16 -12.77 -32.01
C GLU A 53 -8.62 -11.33 -31.90
N LEU A 54 -9.04 -10.56 -30.89
CA LEU A 54 -8.46 -9.25 -30.56
C LEU A 54 -6.99 -9.35 -30.09
N LEU A 55 -6.63 -10.41 -29.37
CA LEU A 55 -5.25 -10.68 -29.00
C LEU A 55 -4.42 -11.06 -30.22
N ALA A 56 -4.87 -12.03 -31.01
CA ALA A 56 -4.16 -12.55 -32.17
C ALA A 56 -3.92 -11.49 -33.27
N SER A 57 -4.81 -10.51 -33.38
CA SER A 57 -4.67 -9.37 -34.30
C SER A 57 -3.77 -8.24 -33.76
N ASN A 58 -3.35 -8.30 -32.50
CA ASN A 58 -2.52 -7.25 -31.91
C ASN A 58 -1.09 -7.30 -32.47
N ARG A 59 -0.51 -6.13 -32.77
CA ARG A 59 0.90 -6.04 -33.23
C ARG A 59 1.90 -6.69 -32.29
N CYS A 60 1.67 -6.61 -30.98
CA CYS A 60 2.52 -7.21 -29.94
C CYS A 60 2.38 -8.74 -29.88
N ALA A 61 1.33 -9.31 -30.45
CA ALA A 61 1.12 -10.75 -30.56
C ALA A 61 1.66 -11.35 -31.87
N SER A 62 2.32 -10.56 -32.72
CA SER A 62 2.77 -11.00 -34.04
C SER A 62 4.23 -11.45 -34.05
N LEU A 63 4.55 -12.55 -34.75
CA LEU A 63 5.93 -12.95 -35.04
C LEU A 63 6.69 -11.90 -35.88
N ASN A 64 5.99 -10.96 -36.51
CA ASN A 64 6.61 -9.83 -37.23
C ASN A 64 6.90 -8.63 -36.32
N TYR A 65 6.57 -8.68 -35.03
CA TYR A 65 6.90 -7.62 -34.08
C TYR A 65 8.41 -7.35 -34.08
N VAL A 66 8.80 -6.08 -34.19
CA VAL A 66 10.21 -5.67 -34.12
C VAL A 66 10.46 -5.07 -32.75
N MET A 67 11.44 -5.61 -32.02
CA MET A 67 11.84 -5.12 -30.71
C MET A 67 12.21 -3.64 -30.77
N GLN A 68 11.74 -2.84 -29.81
CA GLN A 68 11.92 -1.39 -29.79
C GLN A 68 13.20 -0.95 -29.05
N GLY A 69 13.71 -1.76 -28.13
CA GLY A 69 15.01 -1.61 -27.48
C GLY A 69 16.03 -2.70 -27.87
N PRO A 70 16.85 -3.21 -26.93
CA PRO A 70 16.94 -2.82 -25.53
C PRO A 70 17.75 -1.53 -25.32
N PHE A 71 17.55 -0.85 -24.20
CA PHE A 71 18.30 0.35 -23.83
C PHE A 71 18.94 0.22 -22.46
N GLN A 72 20.14 0.78 -22.29
CA GLN A 72 20.85 0.75 -21.01
C GLN A 72 20.09 1.48 -19.90
N SER A 73 19.46 2.61 -20.23
CA SER A 73 18.75 3.49 -19.29
C SER A 73 17.31 3.73 -19.73
N VAL A 74 16.40 3.63 -18.77
CA VAL A 74 14.97 3.92 -18.93
C VAL A 74 14.51 4.82 -17.78
N THR A 75 13.76 5.87 -18.07
CA THR A 75 13.24 6.78 -17.03
C THR A 75 11.81 7.23 -17.28
N ARG A 76 11.11 7.58 -16.20
CA ARG A 76 9.78 8.24 -16.24
C ARG A 76 9.77 9.49 -15.37
N SER A 77 9.35 10.61 -15.95
CA SER A 77 9.46 11.95 -15.34
C SER A 77 10.89 12.28 -14.86
N PRO A 78 11.83 12.62 -15.77
CA PRO A 78 11.65 12.81 -17.23
C PRO A 78 11.53 11.48 -18.00
N HIS A 79 10.86 11.50 -19.15
CA HIS A 79 10.67 10.29 -19.97
C HIS A 79 11.88 10.00 -20.85
N LEU A 80 12.43 8.78 -20.75
CA LEU A 80 13.46 8.26 -21.63
C LEU A 80 13.23 6.78 -21.86
N ASN A 81 13.09 6.37 -23.12
CA ASN A 81 12.94 4.97 -23.58
C ASN A 81 11.76 4.17 -22.98
N ASN A 82 11.03 4.71 -22.02
CA ASN A 82 10.03 4.00 -21.24
C ASN A 82 8.85 3.51 -22.07
N ARG A 83 8.41 4.29 -23.07
CA ARG A 83 7.37 3.83 -24.01
C ARG A 83 7.82 2.64 -24.87
N LYS A 84 9.08 2.65 -25.30
CA LYS A 84 9.67 1.55 -26.10
C LYS A 84 9.78 0.28 -25.26
N TRP A 85 10.24 0.42 -24.02
CA TRP A 85 10.25 -0.68 -23.05
C TRP A 85 8.85 -1.26 -22.83
N LEU A 86 7.84 -0.42 -22.58
CA LEU A 86 6.46 -0.88 -22.35
C LEU A 86 5.85 -1.63 -23.55
N ASP A 87 6.16 -1.19 -24.78
CA ASP A 87 5.73 -1.89 -25.98
C ASP A 87 6.39 -3.28 -26.09
N ASP A 88 7.67 -3.40 -25.74
CA ASP A 88 8.40 -4.68 -25.71
C ASP A 88 7.88 -5.60 -24.59
N MET A 89 7.55 -5.05 -23.41
CA MET A 89 6.99 -5.84 -22.29
C MET A 89 5.62 -6.42 -22.67
N GLN A 90 4.76 -5.65 -23.34
CA GLN A 90 3.50 -6.18 -23.89
C GLN A 90 3.75 -7.26 -24.95
N ALA A 91 4.76 -7.09 -25.80
CA ALA A 91 5.10 -8.07 -26.82
C ALA A 91 5.55 -9.40 -26.22
N ILE A 92 6.43 -9.41 -25.22
CA ILE A 92 6.86 -10.68 -24.59
C ILE A 92 5.67 -11.40 -23.95
N HIS A 93 4.73 -10.67 -23.36
CA HIS A 93 3.53 -11.27 -22.79
C HIS A 93 2.61 -11.85 -23.87
N HIS A 94 2.23 -11.05 -24.87
CA HIS A 94 1.30 -11.51 -25.90
C HIS A 94 1.89 -12.64 -26.75
N LEU A 95 3.19 -12.60 -27.08
CA LEU A 95 3.88 -13.71 -27.74
C LEU A 95 3.86 -14.98 -26.86
N THR A 96 4.12 -14.86 -25.56
CA THR A 96 4.07 -15.99 -24.62
C THR A 96 2.66 -16.60 -24.55
N ILE A 97 1.62 -15.78 -24.49
CA ILE A 97 0.23 -16.26 -24.48
C ILE A 97 -0.16 -16.89 -25.82
N MET A 98 0.27 -16.31 -26.96
CA MET A 98 0.06 -16.93 -28.26
C MET A 98 0.70 -18.33 -28.34
N TRP A 99 1.92 -18.48 -27.83
CA TRP A 99 2.58 -19.78 -27.74
C TRP A 99 1.79 -20.80 -26.91
N ILE A 100 1.27 -20.41 -25.74
CA ILE A 100 0.42 -21.29 -24.92
C ILE A 100 -0.78 -21.80 -25.73
N PHE A 101 -1.44 -20.92 -26.48
CA PHE A 101 -2.63 -21.25 -27.25
C PHE A 101 -2.34 -22.08 -28.50
N ASN A 102 -1.33 -21.72 -29.30
CA ASN A 102 -1.07 -22.34 -30.60
C ASN A 102 0.02 -23.42 -30.59
N GLY A 103 0.84 -23.51 -29.54
CA GLY A 103 1.94 -24.47 -29.41
C GLY A 103 3.13 -24.23 -30.35
N ASN A 104 3.21 -23.08 -31.02
CA ASN A 104 4.30 -22.75 -31.94
C ASN A 104 5.47 -22.10 -31.18
N ASP A 105 6.54 -22.85 -30.99
CA ASP A 105 7.73 -22.46 -30.20
C ASP A 105 8.43 -21.20 -30.72
N GLU A 106 8.24 -20.77 -31.98
CA GLU A 106 8.80 -19.51 -32.47
C GLU A 106 8.30 -18.30 -31.68
N TYR A 107 7.07 -18.37 -31.14
CA TYR A 107 6.52 -17.33 -30.27
C TYR A 107 7.26 -17.26 -28.93
N ALA A 108 7.45 -18.41 -28.25
CA ALA A 108 8.18 -18.48 -26.99
C ALA A 108 9.66 -18.10 -27.14
N LYS A 109 10.30 -18.57 -28.22
CA LYS A 109 11.67 -18.21 -28.57
C LYS A 109 11.81 -16.70 -28.76
N LYS A 110 10.90 -16.06 -29.50
CA LYS A 110 10.93 -14.61 -29.71
C LYS A 110 10.70 -13.83 -28.42
N ALA A 111 9.73 -14.24 -27.61
CA ALA A 111 9.47 -13.63 -26.31
C ALA A 111 10.70 -13.73 -25.38
N THR A 112 11.30 -14.92 -25.30
CA THR A 112 12.51 -15.18 -24.51
C THR A 112 13.66 -14.30 -24.99
N ASN A 113 13.91 -14.19 -26.30
CA ASN A 113 14.98 -13.37 -26.84
C ASN A 113 14.82 -11.87 -26.54
N ILE A 114 13.60 -11.33 -26.62
CA ILE A 114 13.33 -9.91 -26.30
C ILE A 114 13.56 -9.67 -24.81
N LEU A 115 13.03 -10.54 -23.94
CA LEU A 115 13.19 -10.40 -22.49
C LEU A 115 14.67 -10.53 -22.07
N ASP A 116 15.39 -11.50 -22.63
CA ASP A 116 16.81 -11.73 -22.34
C ASP A 116 17.66 -10.53 -22.79
N ALA A 117 17.40 -9.98 -23.99
CA ALA A 117 18.10 -8.79 -24.49
C ALA A 117 17.92 -7.57 -23.57
N TRP A 118 16.71 -7.36 -23.04
CA TRP A 118 16.46 -6.33 -22.03
C TRP A 118 17.17 -6.63 -20.72
N ALA A 119 17.11 -7.86 -20.24
CA ALA A 119 17.71 -8.28 -18.98
C ALA A 119 19.25 -8.19 -18.96
N THR A 120 19.90 -8.36 -20.11
CA THR A 120 21.37 -8.20 -20.24
C THR A 120 21.82 -6.77 -20.49
N THR A 121 20.93 -5.89 -20.97
CA THR A 121 21.31 -4.54 -21.43
C THR A 121 20.88 -3.44 -20.46
N ASN A 122 19.68 -3.52 -19.90
CA ASN A 122 19.15 -2.45 -19.05
C ASN A 122 19.75 -2.55 -17.66
N THR A 123 20.53 -1.54 -17.29
CA THR A 123 21.21 -1.45 -15.99
C THR A 123 20.68 -0.32 -15.12
N HIS A 124 19.76 0.51 -15.65
CA HIS A 124 19.21 1.65 -14.93
C HIS A 124 17.73 1.88 -15.23
N TRP A 125 16.95 1.96 -14.14
CA TRP A 125 15.64 2.57 -14.10
C TRP A 125 15.68 3.81 -13.19
N GLY A 126 15.11 4.92 -13.64
CA GLY A 126 15.15 6.18 -12.89
C GLY A 126 14.02 7.15 -13.21
N GLY A 127 14.10 8.35 -12.63
CA GLY A 127 13.06 9.37 -12.71
C GLY A 127 12.00 9.22 -11.62
N ASP A 128 11.26 10.31 -11.39
CA ASP A 128 10.35 10.46 -10.24
C ASP A 128 9.14 9.53 -10.28
N GLU A 129 8.88 8.90 -11.41
CA GLU A 129 7.73 8.02 -11.62
C GLU A 129 8.14 6.63 -12.14
N ALA A 130 9.42 6.24 -12.02
CA ALA A 130 9.90 4.93 -12.48
C ALA A 130 9.01 3.76 -12.04
N ILE A 131 8.56 3.82 -10.79
CA ILE A 131 7.70 2.82 -10.16
C ILE A 131 6.39 2.56 -10.92
N LEU A 132 5.83 3.59 -11.55
CA LEU A 132 4.55 3.47 -12.26
C LEU A 132 4.69 2.60 -13.50
N ASP A 133 5.73 2.79 -14.32
CA ASP A 133 5.93 1.93 -15.50
C ASP A 133 6.24 0.48 -15.09
N ILE A 134 7.01 0.28 -14.02
CA ILE A 134 7.38 -1.04 -13.50
C ILE A 134 6.16 -1.79 -12.94
N GLY A 135 5.26 -1.09 -12.23
CA GLY A 135 4.00 -1.62 -11.70
C GLY A 135 2.94 -1.86 -12.78
N ASP A 136 2.76 -0.91 -13.70
CA ASP A 136 1.81 -1.04 -14.81
C ASP A 136 2.15 -2.25 -15.68
N ALA A 137 3.45 -2.48 -15.94
CA ALA A 137 3.92 -3.51 -16.85
C ALA A 137 4.21 -4.87 -16.21
N VAL A 138 4.21 -5.03 -14.88
CA VAL A 138 4.53 -6.31 -14.21
C VAL A 138 3.63 -7.46 -14.66
N GLN A 139 2.36 -7.15 -14.93
CA GLN A 139 1.40 -8.10 -15.47
C GLN A 139 1.80 -8.67 -16.84
N PHE A 140 2.72 -8.01 -17.54
CA PHE A 140 3.27 -8.47 -18.79
C PHE A 140 4.61 -9.18 -18.59
N TYR A 141 5.62 -8.48 -18.05
CA TYR A 141 6.98 -9.02 -18.04
C TYR A 141 7.19 -10.13 -17.02
N ALA A 142 6.65 -10.00 -15.81
CA ALA A 142 6.84 -11.03 -14.78
C ALA A 142 6.00 -12.26 -15.10
N THR A 143 4.78 -12.07 -15.60
CA THR A 143 3.92 -13.14 -16.11
C THR A 143 4.59 -13.92 -17.23
N ALA A 144 5.12 -13.23 -18.25
CA ALA A 144 5.81 -13.88 -19.36
C ALA A 144 7.06 -14.64 -18.89
N ALA A 145 7.90 -13.99 -18.08
CA ALA A 145 9.12 -14.59 -17.55
C ALA A 145 8.83 -15.87 -16.75
N ASP A 146 7.81 -15.82 -15.89
CA ASP A 146 7.42 -16.93 -15.04
C ASP A 146 6.87 -18.13 -15.83
N ILE A 147 6.02 -17.89 -16.82
CA ILE A 147 5.50 -18.92 -17.72
C ILE A 147 6.64 -19.52 -18.55
N LEU A 148 7.49 -18.71 -19.16
CA LEU A 148 8.59 -19.19 -19.99
C LEU A 148 9.60 -19.99 -19.16
N LYS A 149 10.07 -19.47 -18.02
CA LYS A 149 10.99 -20.14 -17.08
C LYS A 149 10.51 -21.54 -16.70
N SER A 150 9.20 -21.68 -16.45
CA SER A 150 8.63 -22.89 -15.90
C SER A 150 8.10 -23.88 -16.94
N THR A 151 7.75 -23.42 -18.14
CA THR A 151 7.03 -24.25 -19.12
C THR A 151 7.71 -24.37 -20.48
N TYR A 152 8.58 -23.45 -20.88
CA TYR A 152 9.23 -23.48 -22.19
C TYR A 152 10.57 -24.24 -22.14
N SER A 153 10.70 -25.32 -22.89
CA SER A 153 11.92 -26.15 -22.91
C SER A 153 13.16 -25.44 -23.46
N GLY A 154 12.98 -24.38 -24.25
CA GLY A 154 14.07 -23.55 -24.76
C GLY A 154 14.57 -22.48 -23.78
N TRP A 155 13.95 -22.33 -22.61
CA TRP A 155 14.44 -21.43 -21.57
C TRP A 155 15.68 -22.02 -20.89
N THR A 156 16.78 -21.28 -20.87
CA THR A 156 18.07 -21.77 -20.36
C THR A 156 18.38 -21.27 -18.95
N ALA A 157 19.39 -21.88 -18.33
CA ALA A 157 19.94 -21.40 -17.06
C ALA A 157 20.51 -19.96 -17.17
N ALA A 158 21.06 -19.60 -18.34
CA ALA A 158 21.53 -18.24 -18.60
C ALA A 158 20.37 -17.23 -18.59
N ASN A 159 19.25 -17.55 -19.23
CA ASN A 159 18.06 -16.69 -19.20
C ASN A 159 17.57 -16.47 -17.76
N THR A 160 17.56 -17.54 -16.95
CA THR A 160 17.22 -17.44 -15.52
C THR A 160 18.15 -16.47 -14.80
N ALA A 161 19.48 -16.59 -15.00
CA ALA A 161 20.47 -15.73 -14.35
C ALA A 161 20.32 -14.26 -14.76
N HIS A 162 20.15 -13.98 -16.07
CA HIS A 162 19.98 -12.63 -16.58
C HIS A 162 18.72 -11.97 -16.03
N VAL A 163 17.56 -12.64 -16.12
CA VAL A 163 16.28 -12.08 -15.68
C VAL A 163 16.24 -11.95 -14.15
N THR A 164 16.83 -12.89 -13.42
CA THR A 164 17.00 -12.79 -11.96
C THR A 164 17.81 -11.54 -11.58
N ASN A 165 18.96 -11.32 -12.23
CA ASN A 165 19.76 -10.12 -12.00
C ASN A 165 18.98 -8.84 -12.35
N TYR A 166 18.29 -8.85 -13.49
CA TYR A 166 17.50 -7.70 -13.93
C TYR A 166 16.41 -7.33 -12.93
N PHE A 167 15.60 -8.30 -12.52
CA PHE A 167 14.50 -8.07 -11.58
C PHE A 167 15.01 -7.69 -10.19
N ALA A 168 16.04 -8.37 -9.68
CA ALA A 168 16.54 -8.15 -8.32
C ALA A 168 17.34 -6.87 -8.17
N ASN A 169 18.14 -6.49 -9.18
CA ASN A 169 19.14 -5.42 -9.04
C ASN A 169 18.80 -4.16 -9.84
N VAL A 170 17.86 -4.22 -10.78
CA VAL A 170 17.46 -3.04 -11.59
C VAL A 170 16.02 -2.63 -11.28
N LEU A 171 15.07 -3.57 -11.28
CA LEU A 171 13.65 -3.24 -11.06
C LEU A 171 13.29 -3.14 -9.58
N TRP A 172 13.63 -4.14 -8.77
CA TRP A 172 13.28 -4.19 -7.34
C TRP A 172 13.69 -2.93 -6.54
N PRO A 173 14.90 -2.36 -6.72
CA PRO A 173 15.32 -1.18 -5.93
C PRO A 173 14.45 0.07 -6.14
N THR A 174 13.61 0.09 -7.18
CA THR A 174 12.70 1.23 -7.46
C THR A 174 11.36 1.15 -6.72
N LEU A 175 11.07 0.02 -6.06
CA LEU A 175 9.72 -0.30 -5.56
C LEU A 175 9.40 0.27 -4.17
N ASP A 176 10.31 1.02 -3.55
CA ASP A 176 10.26 1.47 -2.16
C ASP A 176 10.13 0.33 -1.10
N ILE A 177 9.86 -0.93 -1.47
CA ILE A 177 9.71 -2.08 -0.54
C ILE A 177 11.10 -2.53 -0.01
N PRO A 178 11.30 -2.68 1.32
CA PRO A 178 10.28 -2.77 2.38
C PRO A 178 9.93 -1.46 3.10
N ASN A 179 10.42 -0.31 2.63
CA ASN A 179 10.04 0.99 3.17
C ASN A 179 8.55 1.29 2.85
N PRO A 180 7.98 2.36 3.41
CA PRO A 180 6.63 2.80 3.10
C PRO A 180 6.52 3.06 1.60
N VAL A 181 5.49 2.49 0.98
CA VAL A 181 5.20 2.76 -0.42
C VAL A 181 4.53 4.13 -0.56
N ARG A 182 4.52 4.64 -1.79
CA ARG A 182 3.76 5.83 -2.16
C ARG A 182 2.26 5.70 -1.86
N GLY A 183 1.56 6.83 -1.83
CA GLY A 183 0.12 6.85 -1.60
C GLY A 183 -0.71 6.25 -2.75
N ALA A 184 -1.84 5.67 -2.39
CA ALA A 184 -2.92 5.23 -3.27
C ALA A 184 -2.46 4.34 -4.44
N ASN A 185 -2.89 4.62 -5.67
CA ASN A 185 -2.58 3.78 -6.83
C ASN A 185 -1.06 3.58 -7.05
N GLN A 186 -0.24 4.60 -6.77
CA GLN A 186 1.22 4.52 -6.98
C GLN A 186 1.87 3.51 -6.04
N GLY A 187 1.44 3.45 -4.78
CA GLY A 187 1.89 2.42 -3.85
C GLY A 187 1.37 1.04 -4.22
N ALA A 188 0.12 0.97 -4.70
CA ALA A 188 -0.43 -0.28 -5.21
C ALA A 188 0.34 -0.81 -6.42
N ASP A 189 0.84 0.06 -7.32
CA ASP A 189 1.74 -0.30 -8.42
C ASP A 189 3.03 -0.95 -7.90
N ALA A 190 3.64 -0.35 -6.88
CA ALA A 190 4.84 -0.88 -6.25
C ALA A 190 4.62 -2.25 -5.63
N ILE A 191 3.51 -2.42 -4.91
CA ILE A 191 3.10 -3.69 -4.29
C ILE A 191 2.87 -4.76 -5.36
N LYS A 192 2.16 -4.42 -6.43
CA LYS A 192 1.89 -5.32 -7.56
C LYS A 192 3.19 -5.78 -8.22
N ALA A 193 4.10 -4.85 -8.52
CA ALA A 193 5.43 -5.18 -9.01
C ALA A 193 6.19 -6.09 -8.05
N GLY A 194 6.20 -5.75 -6.76
CA GLY A 194 6.89 -6.49 -5.72
C GLY A 194 6.42 -7.94 -5.60
N MET A 195 5.10 -8.17 -5.62
CA MET A 195 4.54 -9.52 -5.55
C MET A 195 4.95 -10.38 -6.76
N GLY A 196 4.84 -9.83 -7.98
CA GLY A 196 5.20 -10.56 -9.21
C GLY A 196 6.70 -10.84 -9.32
N ILE A 197 7.54 -9.82 -9.05
CA ILE A 197 9.00 -9.96 -9.08
C ILE A 197 9.48 -10.95 -8.02
N ALA A 198 9.04 -10.80 -6.77
CA ALA A 198 9.51 -11.65 -5.68
C ALA A 198 9.13 -13.12 -5.87
N ALA A 199 7.94 -13.39 -6.42
CA ALA A 199 7.53 -14.74 -6.77
C ALA A 199 8.44 -15.35 -7.85
N PHE A 200 8.72 -14.63 -8.95
CA PHE A 200 9.64 -15.11 -9.99
C PHE A 200 11.06 -15.42 -9.44
N LEU A 201 11.54 -14.58 -8.52
CA LEU A 201 12.87 -14.68 -7.92
C LEU A 201 13.01 -15.83 -6.91
N ASP A 202 11.94 -16.53 -6.55
CA ASP A 202 11.94 -17.49 -5.44
C ASP A 202 12.41 -16.86 -4.11
N ASP A 203 12.27 -15.52 -3.95
CA ASP A 203 12.83 -14.76 -2.83
C ASP A 203 11.79 -14.56 -1.73
N LYS A 204 11.84 -15.44 -0.73
CA LYS A 204 10.94 -15.43 0.43
C LYS A 204 11.01 -14.12 1.24
N ILE A 205 12.16 -13.46 1.32
CA ILE A 205 12.30 -12.23 2.09
C ILE A 205 11.54 -11.12 1.36
N LYS A 206 11.85 -10.92 0.08
CA LYS A 206 11.17 -9.94 -0.78
C LYS A 206 9.67 -10.21 -0.86
N PHE A 207 9.26 -11.46 -1.00
CA PHE A 207 7.85 -11.84 -1.08
C PHE A 207 7.10 -11.49 0.21
N ASN A 208 7.68 -11.79 1.38
CA ASN A 208 7.08 -11.41 2.65
C ASN A 208 7.03 -9.89 2.87
N GLN A 209 8.02 -9.15 2.36
CA GLN A 209 8.01 -7.69 2.41
C GLN A 209 6.89 -7.11 1.54
N ALA A 210 6.75 -7.59 0.30
CA ALA A 210 5.67 -7.18 -0.60
C ALA A 210 4.28 -7.60 -0.09
N LEU A 211 4.15 -8.81 0.46
CA LEU A 211 2.92 -9.29 1.09
C LEU A 211 2.58 -8.45 2.34
N SER A 212 3.58 -8.08 3.13
CA SER A 212 3.38 -7.19 4.28
C SER A 212 2.89 -5.81 3.83
N ALA A 213 3.43 -5.26 2.74
CA ALA A 213 2.98 -3.99 2.18
C ALA A 213 1.55 -4.10 1.61
N LEU A 214 1.25 -5.17 0.87
CA LEU A 214 -0.09 -5.45 0.35
C LEU A 214 -1.15 -5.44 1.45
N ARG A 215 -0.85 -6.09 2.59
CA ARG A 215 -1.83 -6.23 3.67
C ARG A 215 -1.87 -5.03 4.61
N ASN A 216 -0.70 -4.50 5.00
CA ASN A 216 -0.57 -3.58 6.14
C ASN A 216 -0.20 -2.14 5.78
N ASP A 217 0.15 -1.83 4.52
CA ASP A 217 0.57 -0.46 4.22
C ASP A 217 -0.66 0.47 4.14
N PRO A 218 -0.76 1.48 5.03
CA PRO A 218 -1.94 2.35 5.10
C PRO A 218 -1.98 3.42 4.02
N ALA A 219 -0.88 3.60 3.28
CA ALA A 219 -0.78 4.58 2.21
C ALA A 219 -1.21 4.00 0.87
N GLY A 220 -0.70 2.82 0.49
CA GLY A 220 -0.96 2.21 -0.83
C GLY A 220 -1.46 0.76 -0.80
N GLY A 221 -1.42 0.10 0.36
CA GLY A 221 -1.90 -1.28 0.55
C GLY A 221 -3.39 -1.38 0.82
N LEU A 222 -3.84 -2.55 1.27
CA LEU A 222 -5.24 -2.84 1.54
C LEU A 222 -5.83 -2.00 2.68
N GLU A 223 -5.01 -1.54 3.63
CA GLU A 223 -5.44 -0.61 4.67
C GLU A 223 -5.82 0.77 4.12
N ASN A 224 -5.39 1.15 2.91
CA ASN A 224 -5.86 2.35 2.21
C ASN A 224 -7.22 2.14 1.52
N THR A 225 -8.12 1.42 2.20
CA THR A 225 -9.50 1.20 1.76
C THR A 225 -10.43 1.29 2.97
N LEU A 226 -11.70 1.59 2.75
CA LEU A 226 -12.75 1.61 3.78
C LEU A 226 -13.63 0.36 3.68
N SER A 227 -14.36 0.06 4.76
CA SER A 227 -15.29 -1.08 4.82
C SER A 227 -16.42 -1.01 3.79
N ASN A 228 -16.78 0.18 3.29
CA ASN A 228 -17.76 0.33 2.22
C ASN A 228 -17.17 0.08 0.81
N GLY A 229 -15.87 -0.16 0.69
CA GLY A 229 -15.16 -0.37 -0.58
C GLY A 229 -14.45 0.86 -1.15
N GLN A 230 -14.59 2.05 -0.56
CA GLN A 230 -13.85 3.22 -1.03
C GLN A 230 -12.35 3.02 -0.85
N VAL A 231 -11.58 3.11 -1.93
CA VAL A 231 -10.11 3.16 -1.91
C VAL A 231 -9.63 4.61 -1.81
N GLY A 232 -8.37 4.83 -1.44
CA GLY A 232 -7.84 6.18 -1.20
C GLY A 232 -7.88 7.11 -2.41
N ASP A 233 -7.96 6.61 -3.64
CA ASP A 233 -8.17 7.43 -4.86
C ASP A 233 -9.65 7.67 -5.23
N SER A 234 -10.62 7.17 -4.46
CA SER A 234 -12.05 7.24 -4.82
C SER A 234 -12.57 8.67 -5.07
N GLY A 235 -11.99 9.67 -4.40
CA GLY A 235 -12.36 11.07 -4.60
C GLY A 235 -11.54 11.79 -5.68
N ARG A 236 -10.56 11.13 -6.30
CA ARG A 236 -9.65 11.72 -7.30
C ARG A 236 -10.25 11.71 -8.70
N ASP A 237 -10.35 10.51 -9.29
CA ASP A 237 -10.96 10.24 -10.58
C ASP A 237 -11.13 8.72 -10.78
N GLU A 238 -11.88 8.36 -11.83
CA GLU A 238 -12.19 6.96 -12.15
C GLU A 238 -10.93 6.13 -12.42
N GLY A 239 -9.95 6.69 -13.13
CA GLY A 239 -8.80 5.94 -13.61
C GLY A 239 -7.88 5.52 -12.48
N HIS A 240 -7.60 6.43 -11.55
CA HIS A 240 -6.79 6.15 -10.37
C HIS A 240 -7.51 5.22 -9.39
N THR A 241 -8.83 5.40 -9.21
CA THR A 241 -9.66 4.48 -8.41
C THR A 241 -9.60 3.06 -8.97
N ALA A 242 -9.88 2.89 -10.27
CA ALA A 242 -9.84 1.60 -10.93
C ALA A 242 -8.43 0.99 -10.92
N GLY A 243 -7.39 1.81 -11.11
CA GLY A 243 -5.99 1.41 -11.07
C GLY A 243 -5.57 0.88 -9.71
N GLN A 244 -5.92 1.57 -8.62
CA GLN A 244 -5.62 1.12 -7.26
C GLN A 244 -6.27 -0.25 -6.98
N ILE A 245 -7.56 -0.41 -7.29
CA ILE A 245 -8.26 -1.69 -7.09
C ILE A 245 -7.62 -2.78 -7.95
N TRP A 246 -7.37 -2.50 -9.24
CA TRP A 246 -6.74 -3.43 -10.18
C TRP A 246 -5.40 -3.96 -9.66
N ASN A 247 -4.55 -3.06 -9.17
CA ASN A 247 -3.21 -3.41 -8.70
C ASN A 247 -3.27 -4.30 -7.46
N LEU A 248 -4.16 -3.98 -6.51
CA LEU A 248 -4.35 -4.77 -5.29
C LEU A 248 -4.94 -6.16 -5.59
N VAL A 249 -5.93 -6.28 -6.49
CA VAL A 249 -6.52 -7.59 -6.82
C VAL A 249 -5.56 -8.47 -7.60
N TRP A 250 -4.73 -7.91 -8.50
CA TRP A 250 -3.72 -8.67 -9.22
C TRP A 250 -2.64 -9.19 -8.26
N ALA A 251 -2.18 -8.34 -7.33
CA ALA A 251 -1.24 -8.74 -6.29
C ALA A 251 -1.80 -9.84 -5.37
N ALA A 252 -3.08 -9.76 -5.01
CA ALA A 252 -3.78 -10.80 -4.25
C ALA A 252 -3.92 -12.11 -5.03
N GLU A 253 -4.11 -12.06 -6.35
CA GLU A 253 -4.15 -13.27 -7.18
C GLU A 253 -2.78 -13.97 -7.23
N VAL A 254 -1.66 -13.22 -7.29
CA VAL A 254 -0.31 -13.79 -7.14
C VAL A 254 -0.18 -14.46 -5.76
N ALA A 255 -0.58 -13.80 -4.68
CA ALA A 255 -0.58 -14.39 -3.34
C ALA A 255 -1.40 -15.69 -3.28
N TRP A 256 -2.58 -15.71 -3.91
CA TRP A 256 -3.44 -16.90 -3.98
C TRP A 256 -2.72 -18.07 -4.66
N LYS A 257 -2.00 -17.82 -5.76
CA LYS A 257 -1.20 -18.87 -6.44
C LYS A 257 -0.08 -19.42 -5.56
N GLN A 258 0.40 -18.61 -4.62
CA GLN A 258 1.38 -19.02 -3.60
C GLN A 258 0.72 -19.60 -2.33
N GLY A 259 -0.58 -19.89 -2.37
CA GLY A 259 -1.33 -20.53 -1.27
C GLY A 259 -1.73 -19.59 -0.13
N ILE A 260 -1.69 -18.27 -0.36
CA ILE A 260 -1.97 -17.24 0.64
C ILE A 260 -3.25 -16.48 0.27
N ASP A 261 -4.25 -16.54 1.15
CA ASP A 261 -5.55 -15.91 0.93
C ASP A 261 -5.57 -14.48 1.50
N VAL A 262 -5.26 -13.51 0.63
CA VAL A 262 -5.43 -12.07 0.90
C VAL A 262 -6.86 -11.62 0.62
N PHE A 263 -7.63 -12.36 -0.17
CA PHE A 263 -9.02 -12.00 -0.48
C PHE A 263 -9.93 -12.05 0.75
N SER A 264 -9.56 -12.79 1.81
CA SER A 264 -10.27 -12.77 3.10
C SER A 264 -9.88 -11.59 4.02
N ASP A 265 -8.82 -10.84 3.72
CA ASP A 265 -8.35 -9.79 4.62
C ASP A 265 -9.36 -8.64 4.73
N LEU A 266 -9.39 -8.03 5.93
CA LEU A 266 -10.21 -6.85 6.25
C LEU A 266 -11.69 -7.00 5.89
N ASP A 267 -12.25 -8.18 6.20
CA ASP A 267 -13.64 -8.58 5.95
C ASP A 267 -13.98 -8.61 4.45
N ASN A 268 -13.18 -9.34 3.67
CA ASN A 268 -13.30 -9.44 2.21
C ASN A 268 -13.17 -8.08 1.50
N ARG A 269 -12.21 -7.27 1.91
CA ARG A 269 -12.15 -5.85 1.52
C ARG A 269 -12.11 -5.60 0.01
N LEU A 270 -11.41 -6.46 -0.74
CA LEU A 270 -11.34 -6.36 -2.20
C LEU A 270 -12.68 -6.67 -2.88
N HIS A 271 -13.56 -7.46 -2.24
CA HIS A 271 -14.94 -7.66 -2.71
C HIS A 271 -15.71 -6.35 -2.62
N SER A 272 -15.71 -5.72 -1.44
CA SER A 272 -16.42 -4.45 -1.23
C SER A 272 -15.92 -3.36 -2.17
N ALA A 273 -14.61 -3.29 -2.42
CA ALA A 273 -14.04 -2.33 -3.37
C ALA A 273 -14.50 -2.56 -4.81
N GLY A 274 -14.47 -3.82 -5.28
CA GLY A 274 -15.00 -4.19 -6.59
C GLY A 274 -16.49 -3.91 -6.76
N GLU A 275 -17.29 -4.30 -5.77
CA GLU A 275 -18.74 -4.11 -5.79
C GLU A 275 -19.11 -2.63 -5.74
N LEU A 276 -18.44 -1.82 -4.91
CA LEU A 276 -18.70 -0.38 -4.86
C LEU A 276 -18.35 0.29 -6.19
N TYR A 277 -17.15 0.05 -6.72
CA TYR A 277 -16.73 0.62 -8.01
C TYR A 277 -17.70 0.22 -9.13
N SER A 278 -18.08 -1.06 -9.16
CA SER A 278 -18.96 -1.57 -10.21
C SER A 278 -20.37 -1.01 -10.09
N ARG A 279 -20.93 -0.98 -8.87
CA ARG A 279 -22.23 -0.37 -8.60
C ARG A 279 -22.23 1.11 -8.96
N TYR A 280 -21.23 1.87 -8.55
CA TYR A 280 -21.16 3.30 -8.83
C TYR A 280 -21.12 3.60 -10.34
N ASN A 281 -20.57 2.69 -11.16
CA ASN A 281 -20.60 2.83 -12.61
C ASN A 281 -21.89 2.34 -13.28
N ILE A 282 -22.76 1.64 -12.56
CA ILE A 282 -24.07 1.16 -13.04
C ILE A 282 -25.21 2.06 -12.56
N ASP A 283 -25.25 2.33 -11.25
CA ASP A 283 -26.30 3.05 -10.55
C ASP A 283 -25.72 3.75 -9.30
N ILE A 284 -25.66 5.07 -9.35
CA ILE A 284 -25.18 5.93 -8.27
C ILE A 284 -26.22 6.16 -7.17
N THR A 285 -27.46 5.70 -7.35
CA THR A 285 -28.58 6.02 -6.46
C THR A 285 -28.29 5.56 -5.03
N GLY A 286 -28.35 6.53 -4.11
CA GLY A 286 -28.17 6.31 -2.68
C GLY A 286 -26.72 6.01 -2.24
N ILE A 287 -25.73 6.04 -3.13
CA ILE A 287 -24.33 5.90 -2.74
C ILE A 287 -23.86 7.20 -2.10
N LYS A 288 -23.33 7.10 -0.88
CA LYS A 288 -22.75 8.22 -0.14
C LYS A 288 -21.24 8.10 -0.13
N PHE A 289 -20.58 9.20 -0.46
CA PHE A 289 -19.14 9.31 -0.29
C PHE A 289 -18.81 9.54 1.19
N ILE A 290 -17.88 8.75 1.73
CA ILE A 290 -17.26 8.98 3.04
C ILE A 290 -16.00 9.81 2.82
N ARG A 291 -15.84 10.93 3.54
CA ARG A 291 -14.61 11.73 3.51
C ARG A 291 -13.41 10.83 3.80
N PHE A 292 -12.56 10.64 2.80
CA PHE A 292 -11.47 9.69 2.82
C PHE A 292 -10.42 10.07 1.77
N GLY A 293 -9.23 9.48 1.87
CA GLY A 293 -8.20 9.67 0.88
C GLY A 293 -6.93 8.89 1.18
N ASN A 294 -5.81 9.53 0.92
CA ASN A 294 -4.47 8.93 0.99
C ASN A 294 -3.46 10.02 1.40
N PRO A 295 -2.16 9.71 1.55
CA PRO A 295 -1.16 10.70 1.96
C PRO A 295 -1.14 11.97 1.10
N TYR A 296 -1.48 11.90 -0.19
CA TYR A 296 -1.48 13.06 -1.08
C TYR A 296 -2.69 13.98 -0.93
N ALA A 297 -3.84 13.46 -0.49
CA ALA A 297 -5.07 14.24 -0.38
C ALA A 297 -6.14 13.56 0.48
N CYS A 298 -6.99 14.37 1.11
CA CYS A 298 -8.27 13.93 1.66
C CYS A 298 -9.42 14.59 0.90
N TYR A 299 -10.24 13.79 0.23
CA TYR A 299 -11.36 14.29 -0.56
C TYR A 299 -12.57 14.56 0.33
N LEU A 300 -13.22 15.71 0.12
CA LEU A 300 -14.25 16.24 1.01
C LEU A 300 -15.67 15.86 0.59
N ASP A 301 -15.99 16.05 -0.69
CA ASP A 301 -17.38 16.24 -1.10
C ASP A 301 -17.91 15.21 -2.10
N GLY A 302 -17.12 14.23 -2.56
CA GLY A 302 -17.62 13.21 -3.47
C GLY A 302 -16.58 12.31 -4.12
N PHE A 303 -17.08 11.38 -4.93
CA PHE A 303 -16.27 10.62 -5.86
C PHE A 303 -15.75 11.52 -6.98
N GLY A 304 -14.53 11.26 -7.46
CA GLY A 304 -13.88 12.06 -8.49
C GLY A 304 -14.45 11.91 -9.90
N TRP A 305 -15.55 11.17 -10.08
CA TRP A 305 -16.21 10.98 -11.37
C TRP A 305 -17.72 10.78 -11.23
N ARG A 306 -18.44 10.84 -12.36
CA ARG A 306 -19.92 10.86 -12.42
C ARG A 306 -20.58 9.47 -12.55
N GLY A 307 -19.83 8.38 -12.36
CA GLY A 307 -20.28 7.04 -12.72
C GLY A 307 -20.27 6.79 -14.24
N GLY A 308 -20.85 5.66 -14.67
CA GLY A 308 -21.02 5.34 -16.09
C GLY A 308 -19.79 4.81 -16.83
N ALA A 309 -18.64 4.65 -16.19
CA ALA A 309 -17.45 4.13 -16.86
C ALA A 309 -17.64 2.68 -17.33
N ARG A 310 -17.03 2.33 -18.47
CA ARG A 310 -17.09 1.01 -19.12
C ARG A 310 -15.69 0.51 -19.44
N ARG A 311 -14.82 0.50 -18.43
CA ARG A 311 -13.42 0.10 -18.57
C ARG A 311 -13.32 -1.41 -18.73
N LYS A 312 -12.78 -1.89 -19.86
CA LYS A 312 -12.44 -3.30 -20.06
C LYS A 312 -11.19 -3.65 -19.23
N SER A 313 -11.39 -4.32 -18.10
CA SER A 313 -10.35 -4.60 -17.12
C SER A 313 -10.39 -6.06 -16.66
N PRO A 314 -9.23 -6.74 -16.50
CA PRO A 314 -9.21 -8.07 -15.91
C PRO A 314 -9.63 -8.10 -14.43
N MET A 315 -9.69 -6.93 -13.77
CA MET A 315 -10.13 -6.75 -12.39
C MET A 315 -11.44 -7.49 -12.09
N TYR A 316 -12.45 -7.36 -12.95
CA TYR A 316 -13.76 -7.98 -12.70
C TYR A 316 -13.67 -9.50 -12.66
N ASN A 317 -12.91 -10.09 -13.58
CA ASN A 317 -12.72 -11.53 -13.65
C ASN A 317 -11.97 -12.06 -12.42
N ILE A 318 -10.94 -11.36 -11.94
CA ILE A 318 -10.25 -11.75 -10.71
C ILE A 318 -11.19 -11.70 -9.50
N ILE A 319 -11.97 -10.63 -9.36
CA ILE A 319 -12.92 -10.47 -8.25
C ILE A 319 -14.01 -11.54 -8.31
N HIS A 320 -14.62 -11.77 -9.47
CA HIS A 320 -15.60 -12.85 -9.69
C HIS A 320 -15.01 -14.21 -9.31
N ASN A 321 -13.82 -14.54 -9.80
CA ASN A 321 -13.18 -15.82 -9.49
C ASN A 321 -12.89 -15.97 -7.98
N ALA A 322 -12.37 -14.91 -7.36
CA ALA A 322 -12.01 -14.90 -5.94
C ALA A 322 -13.23 -15.14 -5.04
N TYR A 323 -14.35 -14.49 -5.34
CA TYR A 323 -15.51 -14.46 -4.46
C TYR A 323 -16.62 -15.40 -4.92
N ALA A 324 -17.13 -15.25 -6.14
CA ALA A 324 -18.25 -16.06 -6.60
C ALA A 324 -17.84 -17.52 -6.83
N ILE A 325 -16.72 -17.76 -7.51
CA ILE A 325 -16.29 -19.14 -7.84
C ILE A 325 -15.65 -19.84 -6.64
N ARG A 326 -14.59 -19.27 -6.05
CA ARG A 326 -13.82 -19.95 -4.99
C ARG A 326 -14.49 -19.92 -3.62
N LYS A 327 -15.18 -18.83 -3.28
CA LYS A 327 -15.73 -18.58 -1.94
C LYS A 327 -17.27 -18.68 -1.88
N GLY A 328 -17.97 -18.78 -3.02
CA GLY A 328 -19.43 -18.77 -3.06
C GLY A 328 -20.08 -17.46 -2.60
N ILE A 329 -19.33 -16.35 -2.61
CA ILE A 329 -19.80 -15.01 -2.24
C ILE A 329 -20.24 -14.27 -3.51
N PRO A 330 -21.51 -13.87 -3.65
CA PRO A 330 -21.99 -13.21 -4.87
C PRO A 330 -21.28 -11.89 -5.20
N THR A 331 -21.08 -11.61 -6.48
CA THR A 331 -20.48 -10.38 -7.03
C THR A 331 -21.43 -9.66 -8.01
N PRO A 332 -22.68 -9.37 -7.63
CA PRO A 332 -23.73 -8.99 -8.56
C PRO A 332 -23.44 -7.73 -9.38
N PHE A 333 -22.80 -6.71 -8.80
CA PHE A 333 -22.49 -5.49 -9.54
C PHE A 333 -21.25 -5.66 -10.41
N THR A 334 -20.23 -6.37 -9.91
CA THR A 334 -19.03 -6.70 -10.68
C THR A 334 -19.38 -7.53 -11.92
N ASP A 335 -20.20 -8.55 -11.76
CA ASP A 335 -20.64 -9.43 -12.86
C ASP A 335 -21.44 -8.62 -13.88
N LYS A 336 -22.42 -7.82 -13.42
CA LYS A 336 -23.22 -6.96 -14.29
C LYS A 336 -22.37 -5.94 -15.04
N LEU A 337 -21.38 -5.31 -14.40
CA LEU A 337 -20.51 -4.35 -15.09
C LEU A 337 -19.59 -5.05 -16.10
N SER A 338 -19.09 -6.24 -15.76
CA SER A 338 -18.30 -7.08 -16.67
C SER A 338 -19.11 -7.45 -17.92
N GLU A 339 -20.37 -7.83 -17.77
CA GLU A 339 -21.27 -8.15 -18.89
C GLU A 339 -21.53 -6.94 -19.78
N LEU A 340 -21.82 -5.77 -19.19
CA LEU A 340 -22.06 -4.52 -19.92
C LEU A 340 -20.83 -4.03 -20.69
N THR A 341 -19.64 -4.39 -20.23
CA THR A 341 -18.38 -3.88 -20.77
C THR A 341 -17.74 -4.85 -21.77
N GLY A 342 -17.91 -6.15 -21.56
CA GLY A 342 -17.29 -7.20 -22.36
C GLY A 342 -15.78 -7.28 -22.19
N GLU A 343 -15.16 -8.12 -23.01
CA GLU A 343 -13.74 -8.46 -22.92
C GLU A 343 -12.86 -7.69 -23.92
N ASN A 344 -11.57 -7.57 -23.62
CA ASN A 344 -10.52 -7.18 -24.55
C ASN A 344 -9.40 -8.24 -24.60
N LYS A 345 -8.34 -7.94 -25.36
CA LYS A 345 -7.15 -8.79 -25.54
C LYS A 345 -6.40 -9.22 -24.26
N ASP A 346 -6.67 -8.58 -23.12
CA ASP A 346 -5.98 -8.83 -21.84
C ASP A 346 -6.93 -9.36 -20.76
N SER A 347 -8.17 -8.86 -20.71
CA SER A 347 -9.11 -9.15 -19.62
C SER A 347 -9.63 -10.59 -19.64
N PHE A 348 -9.79 -11.18 -20.83
CA PHE A 348 -10.34 -12.53 -20.98
C PHE A 348 -9.41 -13.62 -20.41
N LEU A 349 -8.12 -13.33 -20.27
CA LEU A 349 -7.11 -14.23 -19.70
C LEU A 349 -7.42 -14.59 -18.24
N PHE A 350 -8.29 -13.85 -17.57
CA PHE A 350 -8.67 -14.11 -16.20
C PHE A 350 -10.06 -14.75 -16.08
N ARG A 351 -10.81 -14.96 -17.17
CA ARG A 351 -12.12 -15.62 -17.07
C ARG A 351 -11.97 -17.10 -16.72
N LYS A 352 -12.84 -17.60 -15.84
CA LYS A 352 -12.93 -19.01 -15.48
C LYS A 352 -14.36 -19.49 -15.46
N THR A 353 -14.56 -20.77 -15.73
CA THR A 353 -15.84 -21.47 -15.53
C THR A 353 -15.86 -22.25 -14.22
N SER A 354 -14.68 -22.58 -13.66
CA SER A 354 -14.52 -23.25 -12.37
C SER A 354 -13.12 -23.01 -11.82
N ASP A 355 -12.98 -23.02 -10.49
CA ASP A 355 -11.69 -22.93 -9.81
C ASP A 355 -11.80 -23.53 -8.41
N ASN A 356 -11.27 -24.74 -8.24
CA ASN A 356 -11.28 -25.47 -6.97
C ASN A 356 -9.94 -25.31 -6.21
N SER A 357 -9.08 -24.38 -6.62
CA SER A 357 -7.85 -24.09 -5.89
C SER A 357 -8.17 -23.50 -4.51
N GLY A 358 -7.28 -23.71 -3.55
CA GLY A 358 -7.42 -23.20 -2.20
C GLY A 358 -6.18 -22.44 -1.76
N ALA A 359 -6.39 -21.42 -0.93
CA ALA A 359 -5.35 -20.67 -0.25
C ALA A 359 -5.72 -20.49 1.23
N LYS A 360 -4.72 -20.23 2.07
CA LYS A 360 -4.91 -20.13 3.52
C LYS A 360 -4.95 -18.67 3.98
N PRO A 361 -5.99 -18.26 4.74
CA PRO A 361 -6.02 -16.92 5.31
C PRO A 361 -4.85 -16.77 6.27
N GLN A 362 -4.25 -15.59 6.23
CA GLN A 362 -3.21 -15.24 7.17
C GLN A 362 -3.82 -14.77 8.50
N PRO A 363 -3.06 -14.82 9.61
CA PRO A 363 -3.51 -14.21 10.86
C PRO A 363 -3.93 -12.75 10.63
N PRO A 364 -4.98 -12.28 11.34
CA PRO A 364 -5.41 -10.89 11.28
C PRO A 364 -4.26 -9.93 11.58
N LEU A 365 -4.32 -8.74 10.99
CA LEU A 365 -3.34 -7.69 11.23
C LEU A 365 -3.43 -7.22 12.69
N VAL A 366 -2.28 -7.13 13.35
CA VAL A 366 -2.21 -6.79 14.78
C VAL A 366 -1.79 -5.34 14.92
N HIS A 367 -2.77 -4.48 15.20
CA HIS A 367 -2.54 -3.09 15.57
C HIS A 367 -2.39 -2.94 17.09
N PRO A 368 -1.59 -1.97 17.58
CA PRO A 368 -1.47 -1.73 19.01
C PRO A 368 -2.81 -1.32 19.61
N LYS A 369 -3.29 -2.10 20.59
CA LYS A 369 -4.54 -1.78 21.30
C LYS A 369 -4.35 -0.56 22.18
N THR A 370 -5.38 0.28 22.27
CA THR A 370 -5.41 1.47 23.14
C THR A 370 -6.48 1.35 24.23
N LYS A 371 -6.27 2.06 25.35
CA LYS A 371 -7.26 2.23 26.43
C LYS A 371 -7.31 3.68 26.87
N ALA A 372 -8.48 4.14 27.31
CA ALA A 372 -8.68 5.51 27.76
C ALA A 372 -7.74 5.85 28.92
N VAL A 373 -7.05 7.00 28.84
CA VAL A 373 -6.11 7.44 29.88
C VAL A 373 -6.71 8.58 30.69
N ARG A 374 -6.40 8.61 31.99
CA ARG A 374 -6.85 9.65 32.94
C ARG A 374 -5.71 10.34 33.68
N LYS A 375 -4.48 9.85 33.50
CA LYS A 375 -3.26 10.41 34.11
C LYS A 375 -2.12 10.32 33.10
N LEU A 376 -1.45 11.43 32.89
CA LEU A 376 -0.25 11.56 32.06
C LEU A 376 0.82 12.28 32.87
N SER A 377 2.09 11.95 32.62
CA SER A 377 3.19 12.83 33.02
C SER A 377 3.18 14.06 32.12
N ALA A 378 3.74 15.19 32.57
CA ALA A 378 3.85 16.38 31.76
C ALA A 378 5.23 17.02 31.91
N ALA A 379 5.75 17.58 30.83
CA ALA A 379 6.98 18.35 30.82
C ALA A 379 6.93 19.41 29.72
N ASP A 380 7.57 20.54 29.96
CA ASP A 380 7.99 21.43 28.88
C ASP A 380 9.26 20.86 28.24
N ILE A 381 9.27 20.79 26.91
CA ILE A 381 10.43 20.38 26.12
C ILE A 381 11.13 21.63 25.63
N GLY A 382 12.46 21.70 25.76
CA GLY A 382 13.29 22.80 25.29
C GLY A 382 12.98 24.15 25.91
N ASN A 383 13.17 25.23 25.13
CA ASN A 383 13.08 26.60 25.65
C ASN A 383 11.65 27.16 25.56
N THR A 384 10.86 26.90 26.61
CA THR A 384 9.53 27.48 26.83
C THR A 384 9.63 28.62 27.85
N ALA A 385 9.72 29.87 27.39
CA ALA A 385 9.87 31.02 28.31
C ALA A 385 8.66 31.20 29.23
N VAL A 386 7.48 30.75 28.81
CA VAL A 386 6.30 30.61 29.67
C VAL A 386 5.98 29.12 29.86
N PRO A 387 6.00 28.61 31.11
CA PRO A 387 5.74 27.19 31.37
C PRO A 387 4.34 26.74 30.96
N GLY A 388 4.27 25.56 30.36
CA GLY A 388 3.01 24.92 29.99
C GLY A 388 2.28 24.29 31.17
N LYS A 389 1.04 23.84 30.93
CA LYS A 389 0.20 23.20 31.95
C LYS A 389 -0.66 22.11 31.32
N THR A 390 -0.92 21.05 32.07
CA THR A 390 -1.81 19.95 31.70
C THR A 390 -2.84 19.74 32.80
N ASN A 391 -4.12 19.85 32.46
CA ASN A 391 -5.25 19.61 33.36
C ASN A 391 -6.19 18.56 32.77
N PHE A 392 -6.74 17.67 33.60
CA PHE A 392 -7.76 16.71 33.19
C PHE A 392 -9.00 16.83 34.07
N ILE A 393 -10.12 17.25 33.49
CA ILE A 393 -11.38 17.48 34.20
C ILE A 393 -12.52 16.89 33.38
N ASN A 394 -13.37 16.07 34.00
CA ASN A 394 -14.59 15.53 33.40
C ASN A 394 -14.41 14.87 32.02
N GLY A 395 -13.27 14.20 31.78
CA GLY A 395 -12.99 13.52 30.51
C GLY A 395 -12.32 14.38 29.44
N THR A 396 -12.02 15.64 29.74
CA THR A 396 -11.36 16.59 28.84
C THR A 396 -9.99 16.97 29.40
N TRP A 397 -8.98 16.87 28.54
CA TRP A 397 -7.64 17.40 28.75
C TRP A 397 -7.61 18.84 28.28
N SER A 398 -7.13 19.76 29.11
CA SER A 398 -6.78 21.13 28.73
C SER A 398 -5.28 21.28 28.86
N ILE A 399 -4.62 21.59 27.76
CA ILE A 399 -3.17 21.62 27.65
C ILE A 399 -2.76 22.98 27.10
N SER A 400 -1.92 23.69 27.85
CA SER A 400 -1.32 24.94 27.40
C SER A 400 0.18 24.77 27.17
N GLY A 401 0.70 25.27 26.05
CA GLY A 401 2.13 25.23 25.74
C GLY A 401 2.59 26.48 25.00
N SER A 402 3.83 26.87 25.24
CA SER A 402 4.54 27.92 24.50
C SER A 402 5.62 27.30 23.61
N GLY A 403 6.20 28.09 22.71
CA GLY A 403 7.32 27.66 21.87
C GLY A 403 6.89 27.08 20.53
N LYS A 404 7.89 26.60 19.77
CA LYS A 404 7.77 26.09 18.41
C LYS A 404 8.25 24.65 18.32
N ILE A 405 7.46 23.79 17.66
CA ILE A 405 7.94 22.49 17.20
C ILE A 405 8.83 22.74 15.98
N ALA A 406 10.09 22.38 16.06
CA ALA A 406 11.12 22.80 15.12
C ALA A 406 11.23 21.84 13.93
N VAL A 407 10.79 22.31 12.75
CA VAL A 407 10.92 21.62 11.46
C VAL A 407 11.26 22.67 10.39
N PRO A 408 12.32 22.53 9.53
CA PRO A 408 13.29 21.43 9.40
C PRO A 408 14.37 21.32 10.50
N ALA A 409 14.93 20.11 10.64
CA ALA A 409 15.85 19.68 11.71
C ALA A 409 17.19 20.44 11.76
N LEU A 410 17.24 21.56 12.48
CA LEU A 410 18.46 22.14 13.11
C LEU A 410 18.14 22.96 14.38
N GLU A 411 16.87 23.18 14.70
CA GLU A 411 16.44 23.91 15.89
C GLU A 411 15.94 22.96 16.98
N ALA A 412 16.17 23.36 18.24
CA ALA A 412 15.67 22.67 19.42
C ALA A 412 14.15 22.86 19.50
N ASP A 413 13.40 21.78 19.72
CA ASP A 413 11.96 21.84 19.91
C ASP A 413 11.59 22.57 21.20
N ALA A 414 10.54 23.38 21.16
CA ALA A 414 9.97 24.06 22.32
C ALA A 414 8.45 23.87 22.37
N PHE A 415 7.93 23.10 23.34
CA PHE A 415 6.48 22.85 23.48
C PHE A 415 6.13 22.20 24.82
N HIS A 416 4.84 22.13 25.17
CA HIS A 416 4.36 21.37 26.33
C HIS A 416 3.88 19.96 25.92
N PHE A 417 4.34 18.93 26.63
CA PHE A 417 4.09 17.53 26.31
C PHE A 417 3.46 16.77 27.48
N ALA A 418 2.24 16.28 27.30
CA ALA A 418 1.57 15.38 28.24
C ALA A 418 1.67 13.94 27.74
N TYR A 419 2.43 13.08 28.42
CA TYR A 419 2.92 11.82 27.85
C TYR A 419 2.85 10.62 28.79
N LYS A 420 3.03 9.45 28.18
CA LYS A 420 3.27 8.16 28.81
C LYS A 420 4.50 7.49 28.20
N LYS A 421 5.33 6.86 29.04
CA LYS A 421 6.47 6.04 28.61
C LYS A 421 5.97 4.64 28.22
N ILE A 422 6.33 4.17 27.03
CA ILE A 422 5.89 2.88 26.47
C ILE A 422 7.09 2.13 25.88
N SER A 423 7.06 0.80 25.96
CA SER A 423 8.03 -0.09 25.33
C SER A 423 7.37 -0.91 24.22
N GLY A 424 7.98 -0.95 23.03
CA GLY A 424 7.51 -1.69 21.87
C GLY A 424 6.48 -0.93 21.02
N ASP A 425 5.64 -1.70 20.34
CA ASP A 425 4.57 -1.18 19.48
C ASP A 425 3.56 -0.38 20.31
N ALA A 426 3.10 0.76 19.78
CA ALA A 426 2.33 1.73 20.55
C ALA A 426 1.35 2.47 19.65
N ALA A 427 0.20 2.84 20.20
CA ALA A 427 -0.76 3.71 19.53
C ALA A 427 -1.31 4.76 20.49
N ILE A 428 -1.71 5.89 19.92
CA ILE A 428 -2.48 6.94 20.57
C ILE A 428 -3.62 7.37 19.65
N ILE A 429 -4.81 7.55 20.23
CA ILE A 429 -5.98 8.14 19.60
C ILE A 429 -6.42 9.31 20.47
N ALA A 430 -6.70 10.46 19.87
CA ALA A 430 -7.22 11.63 20.57
C ALA A 430 -8.22 12.38 19.70
N ARG A 431 -9.31 12.87 20.31
CA ARG A 431 -10.19 13.85 19.68
C ARG A 431 -9.75 15.23 20.12
N VAL A 432 -9.20 16.02 19.22
CA VAL A 432 -8.97 17.45 19.44
C VAL A 432 -10.33 18.13 19.46
N ILE A 433 -10.66 18.82 20.53
CA ILE A 433 -11.95 19.51 20.74
C ILE A 433 -11.83 20.99 20.38
N SER A 434 -10.72 21.61 20.79
CA SER A 434 -10.36 22.97 20.41
C SER A 434 -8.86 23.06 20.20
N GLN A 435 -8.45 23.91 19.27
CA GLN A 435 -7.07 24.32 19.05
C GLN A 435 -6.98 25.83 19.31
N GLY A 436 -5.81 26.35 19.67
CA GLY A 436 -5.63 27.80 19.64
C GLY A 436 -5.54 28.34 18.22
N THR A 437 -5.55 29.67 18.12
CA THR A 437 -5.81 30.38 16.85
C THR A 437 -4.58 31.00 16.22
N ASP A 438 -3.45 31.03 16.94
CA ASP A 438 -2.22 31.66 16.46
C ASP A 438 -1.63 30.85 15.31
N ILE A 439 -1.28 31.53 14.22
CA ILE A 439 -0.78 30.93 12.99
C ILE A 439 0.40 29.98 13.28
N GLY A 440 0.29 28.74 12.79
CA GLY A 440 1.29 27.68 12.96
C GLY A 440 1.30 27.01 14.34
N SER A 441 0.47 27.43 15.29
CA SER A 441 0.36 26.73 16.58
C SER A 441 -0.09 25.28 16.39
N GLY A 442 0.59 24.33 17.03
CA GLY A 442 0.32 22.90 16.82
C GLY A 442 -0.41 22.29 18.02
N ALA A 443 -1.53 21.62 17.78
CA ALA A 443 -2.22 20.80 18.78
C ALA A 443 -2.41 19.38 18.26
N GLY A 444 -1.78 18.39 18.89
CA GLY A 444 -1.69 17.07 18.28
C GLY A 444 -1.28 15.91 19.17
N VAL A 445 -0.98 14.79 18.52
CA VAL A 445 -0.41 13.60 19.14
C VAL A 445 1.00 13.36 18.62
N MET A 446 1.90 12.92 19.50
CA MET A 446 3.30 12.71 19.17
C MET A 446 3.83 11.43 19.81
N ILE A 447 4.72 10.74 19.09
CA ILE A 447 5.65 9.73 19.62
C ILE A 447 7.08 10.26 19.49
N ARG A 448 7.87 10.11 20.55
CA ARG A 448 9.22 10.69 20.62
C ARG A 448 10.18 9.78 21.39
N GLU A 449 11.43 9.76 20.97
CA GLU A 449 12.46 8.86 21.52
C GLU A 449 12.86 9.20 22.96
N THR A 450 13.14 10.47 23.24
CA THR A 450 13.54 10.96 24.58
C THR A 450 12.84 12.28 24.90
N LEU A 451 12.99 12.82 26.12
CA LEU A 451 12.46 14.15 26.46
C LEU A 451 13.44 15.29 26.08
N SER A 452 14.52 15.00 25.36
CA SER A 452 15.45 16.01 24.88
C SER A 452 14.83 16.81 23.72
N PRO A 453 15.14 18.12 23.59
CA PRO A 453 14.56 18.98 22.57
C PRO A 453 15.07 18.70 21.15
N ASP A 454 16.11 17.89 20.99
CA ASP A 454 16.66 17.43 19.71
C ASP A 454 16.19 16.02 19.32
N ALA A 455 15.41 15.35 20.18
CA ALA A 455 15.07 13.94 20.00
C ALA A 455 14.22 13.67 18.76
N LYS A 456 14.45 12.52 18.12
CA LYS A 456 13.59 11.99 17.05
C LYS A 456 12.14 11.92 17.48
N PHE A 457 11.24 12.29 16.58
CA PHE A 457 9.81 12.17 16.81
C PHE A 457 9.04 11.96 15.51
N ALA A 458 7.82 11.46 15.65
CA ALA A 458 6.75 11.60 14.66
C ALA A 458 5.50 12.13 15.36
N GLY A 459 4.75 12.99 14.69
CA GLY A 459 3.53 13.53 15.26
C GLY A 459 2.60 14.08 14.20
N VAL A 460 1.31 14.07 14.51
CA VAL A 460 0.27 14.69 13.70
C VAL A 460 -0.43 15.76 14.53
N PHE A 461 -0.59 16.95 13.95
CA PHE A 461 -1.08 18.15 14.63
C PHE A 461 -2.16 18.82 13.81
N ILE A 462 -3.16 19.40 14.46
CA ILE A 462 -4.06 20.35 13.80
C ILE A 462 -3.46 21.74 13.96
N GLU A 463 -3.30 22.46 12.85
CA GLU A 463 -2.73 23.80 12.82
C GLU A 463 -3.73 24.84 12.27
N PRO A 464 -3.84 26.04 12.87
CA PRO A 464 -4.57 27.16 12.28
C PRO A 464 -3.71 27.87 11.21
N ALA A 465 -4.34 28.15 10.08
CA ALA A 465 -3.83 28.71 8.82
C ALA A 465 -2.50 29.47 8.82
N TYR A 466 -1.60 29.16 7.87
CA TYR A 466 -0.55 30.09 7.39
C TYR A 466 -1.16 31.13 6.43
N GLY A 467 -0.97 32.42 6.71
CA GLY A 467 -1.58 33.52 5.95
C GLY A 467 -1.29 33.51 4.44
N ALA A 468 -2.27 33.98 3.65
CA ALA A 468 -2.23 34.36 2.23
C ALA A 468 -1.46 33.48 1.21
N LYS A 469 -1.15 32.22 1.52
CA LYS A 469 -1.37 31.09 0.60
C LYS A 469 -2.66 30.44 1.06
N THR A 470 -3.80 30.84 0.49
CA THR A 470 -5.19 30.56 0.92
C THR A 470 -5.60 29.09 0.83
N THR A 471 -4.77 28.20 1.34
CA THR A 471 -4.80 26.80 1.01
C THR A 471 -4.33 25.98 2.23
N TRP A 472 -3.34 26.40 3.03
CA TRP A 472 -2.80 25.60 4.15
C TRP A 472 -3.67 25.62 5.44
N ARG A 473 -4.76 24.85 5.51
CA ARG A 473 -5.52 24.59 6.76
C ARG A 473 -5.59 23.10 7.00
N GLY A 474 -4.94 22.48 7.99
CA GLY A 474 -4.87 21.01 7.96
C GLY A 474 -4.45 20.30 9.24
N ALA A 475 -4.47 18.96 9.12
CA ALA A 475 -3.68 18.10 10.00
C ALA A 475 -2.35 17.85 9.31
N ASP A 476 -1.25 18.25 9.94
CA ASP A 476 0.09 18.11 9.41
C ASP A 476 0.82 17.01 10.17
N ALA A 477 1.43 16.09 9.41
CA ALA A 477 2.26 15.03 9.93
C ALA A 477 3.73 15.40 9.75
N PHE A 478 4.48 15.43 10.84
CA PHE A 478 5.91 15.73 10.83
C PHE A 478 6.70 14.59 11.42
N CYS A 479 7.91 14.41 10.90
CA CYS A 479 8.93 13.60 11.53
C CYS A 479 10.26 14.37 11.64
N LYS A 480 11.01 14.08 12.71
CA LYS A 480 12.38 14.55 12.92
C LYS A 480 13.30 13.32 13.01
N THR A 481 14.28 13.26 12.12
CA THR A 481 15.27 12.18 11.98
C THR A 481 16.70 12.72 12.09
N ASP A 482 17.70 11.84 12.29
CA ASP A 482 19.13 12.21 12.31
C ASP A 482 19.65 12.67 10.94
N ILE A 483 18.98 12.25 9.87
CA ILE A 483 19.23 12.71 8.51
C ILE A 483 18.43 13.98 8.33
N SER A 484 19.10 15.05 7.86
CA SER A 484 18.47 16.30 7.46
C SER A 484 17.20 16.03 6.67
N TRP A 485 16.16 16.81 6.94
CA TRP A 485 14.99 17.01 6.09
C TRP A 485 15.35 16.82 4.61
N ASP A 486 15.09 15.63 4.04
CA ASP A 486 15.36 15.44 2.63
C ASP A 486 14.22 16.08 1.85
N ILE A 487 14.44 17.33 1.50
CA ILE A 487 13.62 18.14 0.60
C ILE A 487 13.33 17.43 -0.73
N LYS A 488 14.10 16.38 -1.08
CA LYS A 488 13.87 15.55 -2.28
C LYS A 488 12.88 14.41 -2.06
N THR A 489 12.69 13.94 -0.82
CA THR A 489 11.65 12.94 -0.48
C THR A 489 10.31 13.57 -0.15
N GLN A 490 10.31 14.84 0.29
CA GLN A 490 9.12 15.68 0.35
C GLN A 490 9.10 16.61 -0.86
N THR A 491 8.79 16.09 -2.04
CA THR A 491 8.51 16.99 -3.15
C THR A 491 7.32 17.89 -2.78
N PRO A 492 7.45 19.23 -2.87
CA PRO A 492 6.31 20.13 -2.93
C PRO A 492 5.66 19.93 -4.30
N ARG A 493 4.98 18.81 -4.50
CA ARG A 493 4.14 18.59 -5.66
C ARG A 493 2.75 19.08 -5.28
N ASN A 494 2.18 19.95 -6.12
CA ASN A 494 0.90 20.67 -5.96
C ASN A 494 -0.33 19.74 -5.79
N TYR A 495 -0.34 18.90 -4.76
CA TYR A 495 -1.46 18.04 -4.39
C TYR A 495 -2.25 18.73 -3.29
N GLU A 496 -3.56 18.52 -3.28
CA GLU A 496 -4.45 19.08 -2.26
C GLU A 496 -4.02 18.55 -0.89
N GLU A 497 -3.17 19.31 -0.18
CA GLU A 497 -2.89 19.11 1.25
C GLU A 497 -4.20 18.76 1.98
N HIS A 498 -4.14 18.08 3.13
CA HIS A 498 -5.33 17.67 3.90
C HIS A 498 -6.08 18.89 4.48
N LYS A 499 -6.73 19.64 3.57
CA LYS A 499 -7.18 21.01 3.72
C LYS A 499 -8.51 21.10 4.44
N GLY A 500 -8.73 22.20 5.16
CA GLY A 500 -9.96 22.48 5.91
C GLY A 500 -10.18 21.58 7.13
N LEU A 501 -9.14 20.97 7.69
CA LEU A 501 -9.24 20.25 8.96
C LEU A 501 -9.18 21.23 10.13
N MET A 502 -10.26 21.30 10.90
CA MET A 502 -10.34 22.13 12.12
C MET A 502 -10.93 21.29 13.24
N ALA A 503 -10.56 21.62 14.48
CA ALA A 503 -11.21 21.06 15.65
C ALA A 503 -12.74 21.34 15.60
N PRO A 504 -13.60 20.36 15.95
CA PRO A 504 -13.23 19.07 16.52
C PRO A 504 -12.83 18.04 15.45
N TYR A 505 -11.71 17.35 15.66
CA TYR A 505 -11.21 16.32 14.74
C TYR A 505 -10.49 15.19 15.49
N TRP A 506 -10.42 14.01 14.90
CA TRP A 506 -9.69 12.87 15.48
C TRP A 506 -8.31 12.71 14.86
N LEU A 507 -7.34 12.45 15.72
CA LEU A 507 -5.97 12.12 15.35
C LEU A 507 -5.62 10.74 15.89
N LYS A 508 -4.84 9.99 15.11
CA LYS A 508 -4.29 8.69 15.50
C LYS A 508 -2.85 8.58 15.04
N LEU A 509 -2.02 7.99 15.88
CA LEU A 509 -0.66 7.60 15.53
C LEU A 509 -0.45 6.15 15.99
N GLU A 510 0.12 5.33 15.12
CA GLU A 510 0.48 3.94 15.38
C GLU A 510 1.96 3.72 15.07
N ARG A 511 2.68 3.08 16.00
CA ARG A 511 4.02 2.55 15.81
C ARG A 511 3.96 1.04 15.79
N ILE A 512 4.46 0.44 14.73
CA ILE A 512 4.72 -1.00 14.63
C ILE A 512 6.18 -1.18 14.20
N LYS A 513 7.00 -1.76 15.09
CA LYS A 513 8.47 -1.84 14.92
C LYS A 513 9.08 -0.45 14.72
N ASN A 514 9.60 -0.16 13.52
CA ASN A 514 10.20 1.12 13.15
C ASN A 514 9.26 1.98 12.30
N ARG A 515 8.11 1.45 11.91
CA ARG A 515 7.13 2.18 11.12
C ARG A 515 6.23 2.99 12.04
N VAL A 516 6.05 4.26 11.70
CA VAL A 516 5.06 5.14 12.33
C VAL A 516 4.09 5.63 11.27
N SER A 517 2.82 5.32 11.48
CA SER A 517 1.72 5.72 10.59
C SER A 517 0.84 6.74 11.31
N MET A 518 0.50 7.82 10.61
CA MET A 518 -0.21 8.97 11.15
C MET A 518 -1.51 9.18 10.37
N TYR A 519 -2.59 9.35 11.12
CA TYR A 519 -3.94 9.36 10.57
C TYR A 519 -4.78 10.46 11.17
N HIS A 520 -5.83 10.78 10.43
CA HIS A 520 -6.87 11.70 10.87
C HIS A 520 -8.26 11.11 10.57
N SER A 521 -9.29 11.49 11.32
CA SER A 521 -10.67 11.06 11.07
C SER A 521 -11.70 12.11 11.54
N LEU A 522 -12.84 12.17 10.84
CA LEU A 522 -14.01 12.94 11.30
C LEU A 522 -14.80 12.19 12.38
N ASP A 523 -14.83 10.86 12.32
CA ASP A 523 -15.81 10.02 13.02
C ASP A 523 -15.20 8.94 13.92
N SER A 524 -13.86 8.85 14.00
CA SER A 524 -13.08 7.79 14.67
C SER A 524 -13.22 6.38 14.10
N VAL A 525 -13.93 6.23 12.98
CA VAL A 525 -14.18 4.95 12.31
C VAL A 525 -13.40 4.89 11.00
N ASN A 526 -13.54 5.92 10.17
CA ASN A 526 -12.91 6.02 8.87
C ASN A 526 -11.65 6.89 8.98
N TRP A 527 -10.48 6.26 8.84
CA TRP A 527 -9.18 6.89 9.07
C TRP A 527 -8.42 7.08 7.77
N THR A 528 -8.14 8.33 7.41
CA THR A 528 -7.22 8.65 6.30
C THR A 528 -5.79 8.65 6.83
N CYS A 529 -4.89 7.91 6.18
CA CYS A 529 -3.46 8.02 6.42
C CYS A 529 -2.94 9.30 5.79
N ILE A 530 -2.33 10.18 6.59
CA ILE A 530 -1.64 11.38 6.10
C ILE A 530 -0.21 11.03 5.72
N GLU A 531 0.44 10.21 6.53
CA GLU A 531 1.88 9.96 6.40
C GLU A 531 2.25 8.61 7.02
N ASN A 532 3.21 7.94 6.41
CA ASN A 532 3.72 6.65 6.84
C ASN A 532 5.22 6.62 6.66
N VAL A 533 5.96 6.52 7.77
CA VAL A 533 7.41 6.75 7.79
C VAL A 533 8.14 5.66 8.55
N GLU A 534 9.32 5.29 8.08
CA GLU A 534 10.26 4.44 8.81
C GLU A 534 11.18 5.33 9.64
N ILE A 535 11.01 5.29 10.95
CA ILE A 535 11.83 6.01 11.92
C ILE A 535 12.31 5.00 12.95
N PRO A 536 13.63 4.68 12.96
CA PRO A 536 14.20 3.75 13.92
C PRO A 536 14.29 4.39 15.31
N LEU A 537 13.15 4.49 16.00
CA LEU A 537 13.05 4.91 17.40
C LEU A 537 13.57 3.79 18.31
N THR A 538 14.21 4.14 19.42
CA THR A 538 14.55 3.15 20.45
C THR A 538 13.31 2.37 20.92
N ARG A 539 13.53 1.18 21.52
CA ARG A 539 12.43 0.33 22.01
C ARG A 539 11.51 1.04 23.00
N THR A 540 12.02 1.99 23.77
CA THR A 540 11.25 2.70 24.79
C THR A 540 11.09 4.16 24.39
N VAL A 541 9.84 4.61 24.25
CA VAL A 541 9.47 5.94 23.74
C VAL A 541 8.50 6.64 24.69
N TYR A 542 8.25 7.92 24.41
CA TYR A 542 7.24 8.74 25.04
C TYR A 542 6.16 9.06 24.01
N ILE A 543 4.91 8.71 24.31
CA ILE A 543 3.75 8.98 23.45
C ILE A 543 2.73 9.83 24.19
N GLY A 544 2.14 10.81 23.53
CA GLY A 544 1.33 11.80 24.25
C GLY A 544 0.69 12.89 23.41
N LEU A 545 0.06 13.82 24.13
CA LEU A 545 -0.56 15.03 23.61
C LEU A 545 0.47 16.16 23.62
N CYS A 546 0.53 16.93 22.54
CA CYS A 546 1.49 18.01 22.35
C CYS A 546 0.75 19.32 22.01
N VAL A 547 1.17 20.43 22.64
CA VAL A 547 0.68 21.78 22.33
C VAL A 547 1.85 22.76 22.25
N SER A 548 1.88 23.56 21.19
CA SER A 548 2.82 24.66 20.96
C SER A 548 2.08 25.90 20.47
N SER A 549 2.69 27.08 20.61
CA SER A 549 2.09 28.37 20.20
C SER A 549 2.82 29.03 19.02
N GLN A 550 3.93 28.45 18.56
CA GLN A 550 4.97 29.06 17.72
C GLN A 550 5.77 30.19 18.37
N ASP A 551 5.45 30.60 19.60
CA ASP A 551 6.17 31.65 20.33
C ASP A 551 6.48 31.21 21.77
N SER A 552 7.76 31.14 22.12
CA SER A 552 8.22 30.81 23.48
C SER A 552 7.63 31.69 24.59
N LYS A 553 7.12 32.89 24.25
CA LYS A 553 6.61 33.89 25.21
C LYS A 553 5.08 33.90 25.36
N VAL A 554 4.35 33.13 24.54
CA VAL A 554 2.88 33.12 24.53
C VAL A 554 2.40 31.68 24.73
N LEU A 555 1.39 31.50 25.59
CA LEU A 555 0.72 30.21 25.72
C LEU A 555 -0.43 30.11 24.72
N ASN A 556 -0.47 28.99 24.01
CA ASN A 556 -1.65 28.53 23.32
C ASN A 556 -2.30 27.42 24.16
N THR A 557 -3.63 27.44 24.29
CA THR A 557 -4.38 26.40 25.02
C THR A 557 -5.28 25.63 24.08
N SER A 558 -5.10 24.31 24.05
CA SER A 558 -5.92 23.38 23.28
C SER A 558 -6.58 22.36 24.18
N SER A 559 -7.70 21.78 23.74
CA SER A 559 -8.42 20.78 24.51
C SER A 559 -8.61 19.48 23.73
N PHE A 560 -8.51 18.36 24.45
CA PHE A 560 -8.61 17.01 23.89
C PHE A 560 -9.59 16.18 24.70
N ALA A 561 -10.35 15.31 24.05
CA ALA A 561 -11.21 14.33 24.70
C ALA A 561 -10.98 12.94 24.12
N LYS A 562 -11.53 11.93 24.81
CA LYS A 562 -11.48 10.52 24.39
C LYS A 562 -10.05 10.05 24.05
N VAL A 563 -9.08 10.50 24.85
CA VAL A 563 -7.67 10.16 24.67
C VAL A 563 -7.43 8.73 25.14
N ALA A 564 -6.93 7.89 24.23
CA ALA A 564 -6.61 6.50 24.49
C ALA A 564 -5.18 6.19 24.01
N ILE A 565 -4.42 5.46 24.83
CA ILE A 565 -3.02 5.12 24.58
C ILE A 565 -2.80 3.63 24.87
N THR A 566 -1.82 3.00 24.22
CA THR A 566 -1.38 1.64 24.56
C THR A 566 -0.99 1.49 26.02
N GLY A 567 -1.46 0.41 26.65
CA GLY A 567 -1.31 0.17 28.08
C GLY A 567 -2.03 1.18 28.97
N GLY A 568 -2.93 1.99 28.38
CA GLY A 568 -3.69 3.10 28.97
C GLY A 568 -4.51 2.76 30.21
#